data_AF-A0A2R3P7A5-F1
#
_entry.id   AF-A0A2R3P7A5-F1
#
_cell.length_a   1.000
_cell.length_b   1.000
_cell.length_c   1.000
_cell.angle_alpha   90.00
_cell.angle_beta   90.00
_cell.angle_gamma   90.00
#
_symmetry.space_group_name_H-M   'P 1'
#
loop_
_entity.id
_entity.type
_entity.pdbx_description
1 polymer ?
#
loop_
_entity_poly.entity_id
_entity_poly.type
_entity_poly.pdbx_seq_one_letter_code
_entity_poly.pdbx_strand_id
1 'polypeptide(L)'
;MKKNKRKILASFIILLLIVVWSLFLGIMIVNGGENSSSKKIISFQEVKTDVDKYTNDNTFYDFKSYQDGLNDLNLEGVNLTAYQILLENKQSSELTTLRVEVIFKLEENYKWKELISGDQKVEYQVVIDKRQIVNKQELFDYVQNSLNEQEYLSQEELNVRFEYIKQDYEKKYPDIKLDLSTNTNINGENKTKWTIDIEASIDFNLYKWNDGVEEKFIMKEIKITKDISKLVYQEEIKKELNEIIEKINTNSIKNYSINEVIQEVDQNYFKSANEKLKGTYILNQTAEYQQQTEDGFNIYTLKIKIGLNDGYKWEHDRSKEVKEFSFQNIKINTKIIDLNQVIDDLKVLTSMKFQNTSELEEKIEEISKSSKGYNLDLINKDETMKVNFIANLQISLNEDYVWNDQENTNENITIKLVINKIEK
;
A
#
# COMPACT_ATOMS: atom_id res chain seq x y z
N MET A 1 114.51 9.47 69.40
CA MET A 1 113.72 9.73 68.16
C MET A 1 112.24 9.29 68.29
N LYS A 2 111.43 9.89 69.19
CA LYS A 2 109.97 9.56 69.29
C LYS A 2 109.00 10.76 69.35
N LYS A 3 109.48 12.02 69.40
CA LYS A 3 108.61 13.20 69.52
C LYS A 3 108.25 13.92 68.20
N ASN A 4 109.04 13.76 67.13
CA ASN A 4 108.77 14.45 65.84
C ASN A 4 107.82 13.71 64.89
N LYS A 5 107.57 12.40 65.08
CA LYS A 5 106.59 11.66 64.25
C LYS A 5 105.12 12.00 64.58
N ARG A 6 104.81 12.48 65.79
CA ARG A 6 103.42 12.81 66.19
C ARG A 6 102.90 14.14 65.63
N LYS A 7 103.76 15.15 65.42
CA LYS A 7 103.33 16.46 64.87
C LYS A 7 103.00 16.39 63.38
N ILE A 8 103.74 15.59 62.61
CA ILE A 8 103.49 15.42 61.17
C ILE A 8 102.22 14.59 60.94
N LEU A 9 101.95 13.60 61.78
CA LEU A 9 100.74 12.75 61.68
C LEU A 9 99.45 13.57 61.90
N ALA A 10 99.44 14.50 62.85
CA ALA A 10 98.27 15.31 63.17
C ALA A 10 97.88 16.26 62.03
N SER A 11 98.85 16.97 61.45
CA SER A 11 98.58 17.86 60.30
C SER A 11 98.14 17.06 59.07
N PHE A 12 98.67 15.85 58.88
CA PHE A 12 98.27 14.98 57.77
C PHE A 12 96.82 14.48 57.92
N ILE A 13 96.39 14.13 59.14
CA ILE A 13 95.01 13.71 59.43
C ILE A 13 94.03 14.87 59.19
N ILE A 14 94.38 16.10 59.60
CA ILE A 14 93.53 17.28 59.37
C ILE A 14 93.39 17.56 57.88
N LEU A 15 94.48 17.47 57.12
CA LEU A 15 94.45 17.66 55.67
C LEU A 15 93.60 16.58 54.98
N LEU A 16 93.70 15.33 55.43
CA LEU A 16 92.91 14.21 54.93
C LEU A 16 91.41 14.42 55.20
N LEU A 17 91.04 14.91 56.39
CA LEU A 17 89.65 15.21 56.75
C LEU A 17 89.06 16.33 55.89
N ILE A 18 89.85 17.35 55.54
CA ILE A 18 89.41 18.43 54.63
C ILE A 18 89.14 17.87 53.23
N VAL A 19 90.01 17.00 52.71
CA VAL A 19 89.84 16.37 51.39
C VAL A 19 88.62 15.46 51.37
N VAL A 20 88.41 14.65 52.42
CA VAL A 20 87.23 13.79 52.52
C VAL A 20 85.94 14.61 52.63
N TRP A 21 85.95 15.71 53.38
CA TRP A 21 84.77 16.57 53.53
C TRP A 21 84.43 17.32 52.22
N SER A 22 85.44 17.78 51.48
CA SER A 22 85.23 18.42 50.18
C SER A 22 84.77 17.44 49.10
N LEU A 23 85.25 16.19 49.11
CA LEU A 23 84.70 15.11 48.28
C LEU A 23 83.25 14.79 48.65
N PHE A 24 82.91 14.73 49.95
CA PHE A 24 81.54 14.51 50.41
C PHE A 24 80.58 15.65 50.01
N LEU A 25 81.04 16.90 50.10
CA LEU A 25 80.30 18.08 49.61
C LEU A 25 80.14 18.06 48.08
N GLY A 26 81.18 17.67 47.33
CA GLY A 26 81.10 17.50 45.88
C GLY A 26 80.08 16.44 45.47
N ILE A 27 80.05 15.30 46.16
CA ILE A 27 79.07 14.23 45.93
C ILE A 27 77.66 14.68 46.33
N MET A 28 77.49 15.43 47.43
CA MET A 28 76.18 15.99 47.83
C MET A 28 75.65 17.04 46.83
N ILE A 29 76.53 17.81 46.19
CA ILE A 29 76.11 18.78 45.15
C ILE A 29 75.77 18.07 43.83
N VAL A 30 76.51 17.01 43.47
CA VAL A 30 76.26 16.24 42.24
C VAL A 30 75.06 15.30 42.38
N ASN A 31 74.86 14.67 43.54
CA ASN A 31 73.75 13.74 43.79
C ASN A 31 72.52 14.39 44.46
N GLY A 32 72.64 15.62 44.96
CA GLY A 32 71.52 16.40 45.53
C GLY A 32 70.82 17.32 44.53
N GLY A 33 71.23 17.28 43.25
CA GLY A 33 70.72 18.13 42.17
C GLY A 33 69.65 17.52 41.27
N GLU A 34 69.28 16.25 41.47
CA GLU A 34 68.20 15.59 40.71
C GLU A 34 66.92 15.49 41.56
N ASN A 35 66.25 16.63 41.73
CA ASN A 35 64.82 16.67 42.05
C ASN A 35 64.13 17.85 41.35
N SER A 36 64.66 18.32 40.22
CA SER A 36 63.87 19.12 39.29
C SER A 36 63.07 18.16 38.41
N SER A 37 61.82 17.87 38.78
CA SER A 37 60.87 17.42 37.75
C SER A 37 60.87 18.51 36.68
N SER A 38 61.42 18.22 35.51
CA SER A 38 61.43 19.18 34.41
C SER A 38 59.98 19.44 34.05
N LYS A 39 59.44 20.59 34.46
CA LYS A 39 58.04 20.92 34.20
C LYS A 39 57.79 20.87 32.68
N LYS A 40 56.81 20.07 32.26
CA LYS A 40 56.35 19.99 30.87
C LYS A 40 55.80 21.34 30.42
N ILE A 41 55.99 21.69 29.15
CA ILE A 41 55.60 23.00 28.59
C ILE A 41 54.34 22.83 27.77
N ILE A 42 53.31 23.65 28.04
CA ILE A 42 52.04 23.68 27.29
C ILE A 42 51.77 25.12 26.82
N SER A 43 51.19 25.30 25.64
CA SER A 43 50.74 26.62 25.17
C SER A 43 49.35 26.96 25.70
N PHE A 44 49.23 28.10 26.36
CA PHE A 44 47.94 28.64 26.76
C PHE A 44 47.05 28.94 25.55
N GLN A 45 47.64 29.42 24.44
CA GLN A 45 46.86 29.76 23.24
C GLN A 45 46.26 28.53 22.55
N GLU A 46 46.98 27.42 22.51
CA GLU A 46 46.46 26.16 21.95
C GLU A 46 45.28 25.66 22.79
N VAL A 47 45.45 25.58 24.11
CA VAL A 47 44.40 25.15 25.04
C VAL A 47 43.20 26.10 25.02
N LYS A 48 43.42 27.41 24.95
CA LYS A 48 42.35 28.41 24.81
C LYS A 48 41.59 28.22 23.51
N THR A 49 42.28 27.91 22.41
CA THR A 49 41.65 27.69 21.09
C THR A 49 40.71 26.48 21.13
N ASP A 50 41.11 25.42 21.84
CA ASP A 50 40.25 24.23 22.00
C ASP A 50 38.99 24.54 22.82
N VAL A 51 39.12 25.33 23.88
CA VAL A 51 37.96 25.79 24.68
C VAL A 51 37.09 26.79 23.92
N ASP A 52 37.70 27.72 23.16
CA ASP A 52 36.99 28.65 22.27
C ASP A 52 36.15 27.87 21.27
N LYS A 53 36.75 26.86 20.63
CA LYS A 53 36.08 26.00 19.65
C LYS A 53 34.93 25.23 20.29
N TYR A 54 35.17 24.55 21.42
CA TYR A 54 34.14 23.82 22.14
C TYR A 54 32.96 24.73 22.53
N THR A 55 33.24 25.93 23.01
CA THR A 55 32.19 26.86 23.45
C THR A 55 31.38 27.42 22.29
N ASN A 56 32.02 27.70 21.14
CA ASN A 56 31.35 28.28 19.98
C ASN A 56 30.62 27.25 19.10
N ASP A 57 31.11 26.01 19.04
CA ASP A 57 30.56 24.95 18.18
C ASP A 57 29.36 24.23 18.82
N ASN A 58 29.08 24.45 20.11
CA ASN A 58 28.08 23.71 20.86
C ASN A 58 27.02 24.61 21.50
N THR A 59 25.82 24.06 21.68
CA THR A 59 24.75 24.65 22.50
C THR A 59 24.50 23.73 23.69
N PHE A 60 24.30 24.30 24.88
CA PHE A 60 24.22 23.53 26.13
C PHE A 60 22.80 23.57 26.71
N TYR A 61 22.40 22.53 27.45
CA TYR A 61 21.06 22.48 28.06
C TYR A 61 21.00 23.22 29.40
N ASP A 62 22.13 23.31 30.09
CA ASP A 62 22.30 24.03 31.35
C ASP A 62 23.77 24.37 31.59
N PHE A 63 24.07 25.09 32.67
CA PHE A 63 25.45 25.39 33.05
C PHE A 63 26.26 24.13 33.39
N LYS A 64 25.60 23.10 33.93
CA LYS A 64 26.27 21.86 34.34
C LYS A 64 26.79 21.10 33.13
N SER A 65 26.00 20.95 32.07
CA SER A 65 26.39 20.31 30.81
C SER A 65 27.56 21.04 30.14
N TYR A 66 27.62 22.38 30.23
CA TYR A 66 28.80 23.13 29.81
C TYR A 66 30.05 22.75 30.62
N GLN A 67 29.96 22.73 31.96
CA GLN A 67 31.06 22.35 32.85
C GLN A 67 31.50 20.89 32.66
N ASP A 68 30.56 19.96 32.49
CA ASP A 68 30.86 18.55 32.29
C ASP A 68 31.62 18.35 30.96
N GLY A 69 31.18 18.97 29.86
CA GLY A 69 31.90 18.84 28.60
C GLY A 69 33.23 19.61 28.55
N LEU A 70 33.44 20.66 29.37
CA LEU A 70 34.78 21.23 29.56
C LEU A 70 35.75 20.22 30.19
N ASN A 71 35.27 19.37 31.10
CA ASN A 71 36.10 18.32 31.71
C ASN A 71 36.42 17.21 30.70
N ASP A 72 35.51 16.94 29.75
CA ASP A 72 35.68 15.92 28.72
C ASP A 72 36.68 16.31 27.62
N LEU A 73 37.05 17.60 27.50
CA LEU A 73 38.11 18.05 26.58
C LEU A 73 39.48 17.41 26.87
N ASN A 74 39.70 16.87 28.08
CA ASN A 74 40.87 16.10 28.48
C ASN A 74 42.21 16.72 28.03
N LEU A 75 42.38 18.00 28.34
CA LEU A 75 43.52 18.81 27.94
C LEU A 75 44.72 18.45 28.84
N GLU A 76 45.82 17.99 28.24
CA GLU A 76 47.00 17.54 29.00
C GLU A 76 47.49 18.64 29.95
N GLY A 77 47.62 18.32 31.25
CA GLY A 77 48.23 19.20 32.26
C GLY A 77 47.44 20.46 32.64
N VAL A 78 46.18 20.59 32.18
CA VAL A 78 45.30 21.72 32.47
C VAL A 78 43.96 21.23 33.01
N ASN A 79 43.59 21.73 34.18
CA ASN A 79 42.25 21.55 34.74
C ASN A 79 41.41 22.81 34.46
N LEU A 80 40.21 22.61 33.91
CA LEU A 80 39.26 23.68 33.60
C LEU A 80 38.17 23.74 34.67
N THR A 81 37.82 24.95 35.11
CA THR A 81 36.69 25.15 36.02
C THR A 81 35.93 26.40 35.61
N ALA A 82 34.62 26.26 35.38
CA ALA A 82 33.74 27.33 34.99
C ALA A 82 33.00 27.91 36.20
N TYR A 83 32.78 29.23 36.20
CA TYR A 83 31.95 29.94 37.17
C TYR A 83 30.98 30.88 36.45
N GLN A 84 29.70 30.82 36.81
CA GLN A 84 28.70 31.73 36.28
C GLN A 84 28.86 33.13 36.90
N ILE A 85 29.05 34.17 36.08
CA ILE A 85 29.38 35.54 36.54
C ILE A 85 28.12 36.42 36.66
N LEU A 86 27.13 36.28 35.77
CA LEU A 86 25.90 37.08 35.81
C LEU A 86 24.73 36.42 35.06
N LEU A 87 23.49 36.58 35.58
CA LEU A 87 22.25 36.32 34.84
C LEU A 87 21.85 37.59 34.08
N GLU A 88 22.11 37.67 32.77
CA GLU A 88 21.38 38.62 31.93
C GLU A 88 19.95 38.10 31.77
N ASN A 89 19.08 38.54 32.68
CA ASN A 89 17.69 38.11 32.70
C ASN A 89 16.88 38.88 31.64
N LYS A 90 16.98 38.47 30.37
CA LYS A 90 15.86 38.62 29.42
C LYS A 90 15.03 37.35 29.51
N GLN A 91 14.17 37.33 30.52
CA GLN A 91 13.37 36.18 30.94
C GLN A 91 12.17 35.92 30.01
N SER A 92 12.36 35.95 28.69
CA SER A 92 11.27 35.77 27.72
C SER A 92 11.55 34.73 26.64
N SER A 93 12.66 33.99 26.68
CA SER A 93 12.93 32.93 25.71
C SER A 93 13.66 31.75 26.36
N GLU A 94 13.31 30.51 26.01
CA GLU A 94 14.05 29.32 26.46
C GLU A 94 15.46 29.19 25.87
N LEU A 95 15.88 30.19 25.09
CA LEU A 95 17.27 30.47 24.77
C LEU A 95 17.81 31.55 25.74
N THR A 96 18.81 31.22 26.54
CA THR A 96 19.44 32.13 27.51
C THR A 96 20.94 32.20 27.26
N THR A 97 21.53 33.39 27.24
CA THR A 97 23.00 33.54 27.20
C THR A 97 23.53 33.73 28.62
N LEU A 98 24.49 32.88 29.01
CA LEU A 98 25.19 32.96 30.28
C LEU A 98 26.58 33.56 30.06
N ARG A 99 26.99 34.46 30.96
CA ARG A 99 28.40 34.87 31.06
C ARG A 99 29.10 33.96 32.05
N VAL A 100 30.18 33.32 31.61
CA VAL A 100 30.92 32.31 32.36
C VAL A 100 32.41 32.63 32.37
N GLU A 101 33.04 32.61 33.54
CA GLU A 101 34.51 32.69 33.67
C GLU A 101 35.05 31.26 33.70
N VAL A 102 35.90 30.89 32.75
CA VAL A 102 36.64 29.62 32.80
C VAL A 102 38.04 29.89 33.32
N ILE A 103 38.39 29.18 34.39
CA ILE A 103 39.71 29.17 35.00
C ILE A 103 40.51 28.01 34.42
N PHE A 104 41.67 28.33 33.85
CA PHE A 104 42.67 27.41 33.33
C PHE A 104 43.77 27.24 34.38
N LYS A 105 43.73 26.12 35.09
CA LYS A 105 44.66 25.81 36.16
C LYS A 105 45.67 24.76 35.71
N LEU A 106 46.95 25.12 35.76
CA LEU A 106 48.03 24.16 35.47
C LEU A 106 48.19 23.14 36.59
N GLU A 107 48.47 21.90 36.22
CA GLU A 107 48.93 20.87 37.16
C GLU A 107 50.38 21.11 37.61
N GLU A 108 50.75 20.57 38.78
CA GLU A 108 52.01 20.89 39.49
C GLU A 108 53.30 20.74 38.63
N ASN A 109 53.29 19.78 37.70
CA ASN A 109 54.41 19.44 36.83
C ASN A 109 54.39 20.13 35.45
N TYR A 110 53.56 21.17 35.26
CA TYR A 110 53.46 21.89 34.00
C TYR A 110 53.76 23.38 34.14
N LYS A 111 54.12 24.02 33.02
CA LYS A 111 54.29 25.47 32.90
C LYS A 111 53.77 25.96 31.56
N TRP A 112 53.24 27.18 31.53
CA TRP A 112 52.89 27.85 30.29
C TRP A 112 54.15 28.11 29.45
N LYS A 113 54.03 27.95 28.14
CA LYS A 113 55.03 28.32 27.14
C LYS A 113 55.21 29.84 27.11
N GLU A 114 54.11 30.54 27.27
CA GLU A 114 54.03 31.99 27.37
C GLU A 114 54.51 32.45 28.75
N LEU A 115 55.15 33.64 28.82
CA LEU A 115 55.62 34.26 30.07
C LEU A 115 54.42 34.78 30.90
N ILE A 116 53.56 33.87 31.33
CA ILE A 116 52.34 34.15 32.05
C ILE A 116 52.42 33.49 33.43
N SER A 117 52.18 34.27 34.48
CA SER A 117 52.21 33.78 35.86
C SER A 117 50.81 33.36 36.33
N GLY A 118 50.70 32.16 36.89
CA GLY A 118 49.51 31.68 37.61
C GLY A 118 48.36 31.17 36.74
N ASP A 119 47.21 30.97 37.39
CA ASP A 119 45.96 30.52 36.76
C ASP A 119 45.45 31.58 35.78
N GLN A 120 45.01 31.15 34.60
CA GLN A 120 44.45 32.04 33.59
C GLN A 120 42.93 32.04 33.65
N LYS A 121 42.33 33.19 33.38
CA LYS A 121 40.88 33.38 33.42
C LYS A 121 40.42 33.95 32.09
N VAL A 122 39.42 33.33 31.48
CA VAL A 122 38.82 33.79 30.23
C VAL A 122 37.31 33.79 30.37
N GLU A 123 36.67 34.88 29.99
CA GLU A 123 35.21 34.98 29.97
C GLU A 123 34.65 34.48 28.64
N TYR A 124 33.58 33.71 28.73
CA TYR A 124 32.83 33.16 27.60
C TYR A 124 31.36 33.56 27.67
N GLN A 125 30.75 33.71 26.50
CA GLN A 125 29.30 33.75 26.35
C GLN A 125 28.82 32.36 25.95
N VAL A 126 28.09 31.72 26.85
CA VAL A 126 27.59 30.36 26.67
C VAL A 126 26.10 30.44 26.38
N VAL A 127 25.68 29.90 25.23
CA VAL A 127 24.26 29.83 24.87
C VAL A 127 23.65 28.56 25.48
N ILE A 128 22.71 28.77 26.39
CA ILE A 128 21.86 27.72 26.96
C ILE A 128 20.57 27.66 26.16
N ASP A 129 20.27 26.49 25.63
CA ASP A 129 19.06 26.19 24.89
C ASP A 129 18.30 25.08 25.61
N LYS A 130 17.24 25.49 26.32
CA LYS A 130 16.41 24.59 27.13
C LYS A 130 15.27 23.95 26.34
N ARG A 131 15.15 24.28 25.06
CA ARG A 131 14.07 23.80 24.22
C ARG A 131 14.14 22.30 24.06
N GLN A 132 12.99 21.64 24.11
CA GLN A 132 12.91 20.21 23.89
C GLN A 132 13.17 19.88 22.41
N ILE A 133 13.95 18.82 22.17
CA ILE A 133 14.26 18.38 20.81
C ILE A 133 13.12 17.50 20.30
N VAL A 134 12.53 17.88 19.17
CA VAL A 134 11.56 17.07 18.42
C VAL A 134 12.30 16.38 17.28
N ASN A 135 12.17 15.06 17.21
CA ASN A 135 12.77 14.25 16.15
C ASN A 135 11.84 14.19 14.93
N LYS A 136 12.30 14.75 13.80
CA LYS A 136 11.55 14.75 12.54
C LYS A 136 11.20 13.34 12.05
N GLN A 137 12.09 12.37 12.24
CA GLN A 137 11.88 10.99 11.79
C GLN A 137 10.81 10.29 12.63
N GLU A 138 10.78 10.53 13.94
CA GLU A 138 9.75 9.95 14.81
C GLU A 138 8.35 10.47 14.46
N LEU A 139 8.24 11.77 14.15
CA LEU A 139 7.00 12.34 13.62
C LEU A 139 6.63 11.72 12.27
N PHE A 140 7.60 11.52 11.37
CA PHE A 140 7.37 10.89 10.06
C PHE A 140 6.82 9.47 10.22
N ASP A 141 7.51 8.65 11.01
CA ASP A 141 7.16 7.26 11.25
C ASP A 141 5.80 7.15 11.95
N TYR A 142 5.51 8.04 12.89
CA TYR A 142 4.23 8.10 13.57
C TYR A 142 3.07 8.34 12.60
N VAL A 143 3.20 9.36 11.74
CA VAL A 143 2.15 9.68 10.77
C VAL A 143 2.04 8.59 9.70
N GLN A 144 3.17 8.09 9.21
CA GLN A 144 3.19 7.01 8.23
C GLN A 144 2.54 5.72 8.78
N ASN A 145 2.87 5.28 9.99
CA ASN A 145 2.26 4.10 10.58
C ASN A 145 0.76 4.29 10.82
N SER A 146 0.35 5.47 11.29
CA SER A 146 -1.06 5.81 11.48
C SER A 146 -1.87 5.81 10.18
N LEU A 147 -1.19 5.97 9.04
CA LEU A 147 -1.78 5.97 7.69
C LEU A 147 -1.66 4.61 6.99
N ASN A 148 -0.58 3.85 7.23
CA ASN A 148 -0.32 2.53 6.64
C ASN A 148 -1.22 1.42 7.19
N GLU A 149 -1.81 1.59 8.37
CA GLU A 149 -2.78 0.64 8.94
C GLU A 149 -4.10 0.55 8.11
N GLN A 150 -4.24 1.33 7.03
CA GLN A 150 -5.46 1.43 6.25
C GLN A 150 -5.13 1.52 4.74
N GLU A 151 -5.15 0.39 4.04
CA GLU A 151 -4.91 0.31 2.57
C GLU A 151 -5.97 1.05 1.71
N TYR A 152 -7.09 1.54 2.28
CA TYR A 152 -8.32 1.78 1.52
C TYR A 152 -9.14 3.04 1.90
N LEU A 153 -8.52 4.20 2.15
CA LEU A 153 -9.28 5.43 2.48
C LEU A 153 -9.67 6.26 1.23
N SER A 154 -10.94 6.61 1.12
CA SER A 154 -11.43 7.70 0.26
C SER A 154 -10.85 9.06 0.70
N GLN A 155 -11.04 10.14 -0.08
CA GLN A 155 -10.55 11.47 0.35
C GLN A 155 -11.20 11.92 1.66
N GLU A 156 -12.51 11.66 1.79
CA GLU A 156 -13.29 12.04 2.97
C GLU A 156 -12.80 11.26 4.20
N GLU A 157 -12.61 9.95 4.07
CA GLU A 157 -12.07 9.11 5.15
C GLU A 157 -10.63 9.49 5.51
N LEU A 158 -9.81 9.90 4.52
CA LEU A 158 -8.46 10.38 4.77
C LEU A 158 -8.46 11.70 5.54
N ASN A 159 -9.34 12.65 5.19
CA ASN A 159 -9.46 13.92 5.92
C ASN A 159 -9.89 13.69 7.38
N VAL A 160 -10.84 12.78 7.61
CA VAL A 160 -11.22 12.37 8.99
C VAL A 160 -10.04 11.75 9.72
N ARG A 161 -9.25 10.93 9.03
CA ARG A 161 -8.05 10.31 9.62
C ARG A 161 -6.97 11.34 9.95
N PHE A 162 -6.78 12.35 9.11
CA PHE A 162 -5.87 13.46 9.38
C PHE A 162 -6.23 14.19 10.67
N GLU A 163 -7.51 14.52 10.87
CA GLU A 163 -7.99 15.13 12.11
C GLU A 163 -7.73 14.23 13.32
N TYR A 164 -7.93 12.91 13.20
CA TYR A 164 -7.62 11.97 14.27
C TYR A 164 -6.12 11.94 14.60
N ILE A 165 -5.25 11.82 13.60
CA ILE A 165 -3.79 11.79 13.78
C ILE A 165 -3.32 13.07 14.44
N LYS A 166 -3.83 14.22 13.98
CA LYS A 166 -3.59 15.52 14.57
C LYS A 166 -3.99 15.55 16.04
N GLN A 167 -5.22 15.20 16.36
CA GLN A 167 -5.71 15.22 17.75
C GLN A 167 -4.91 14.29 18.67
N ASP A 168 -4.57 13.07 18.23
CA ASP A 168 -3.81 12.13 19.07
C ASP A 168 -2.35 12.59 19.26
N TYR A 169 -1.73 13.13 18.21
CA TYR A 169 -0.37 13.65 18.30
C TYR A 169 -0.30 14.91 19.17
N GLU A 170 -1.19 15.88 18.95
CA GLU A 170 -1.27 17.10 19.77
C GLU A 170 -1.66 16.77 21.22
N LYS A 171 -2.37 15.67 21.50
CA LYS A 171 -2.62 15.25 22.89
C LYS A 171 -1.34 14.76 23.59
N LYS A 172 -0.47 14.07 22.87
CA LYS A 172 0.83 13.58 23.39
C LYS A 172 1.85 14.71 23.49
N TYR A 173 1.78 15.67 22.56
CA TYR A 173 2.68 16.81 22.43
C TYR A 173 1.86 18.12 22.25
N PRO A 174 1.29 18.68 23.33
CA PRO A 174 0.31 19.79 23.28
C PRO A 174 0.80 21.07 22.62
N ASP A 175 2.12 21.26 22.60
CA ASP A 175 2.77 22.46 22.10
C ASP A 175 3.28 22.31 20.65
N ILE A 176 3.08 21.14 20.03
CA ILE A 176 3.33 20.92 18.61
C ILE A 176 2.02 21.07 17.85
N LYS A 177 2.02 21.82 16.75
CA LYS A 177 0.86 21.95 15.86
C LYS A 177 1.12 21.18 14.58
N LEU A 178 0.24 20.21 14.33
CA LEU A 178 0.33 19.35 13.15
C LEU A 178 -0.73 19.76 12.14
N ASP A 179 -0.31 20.04 10.92
CA ASP A 179 -1.20 20.26 9.79
C ASP A 179 -0.95 19.22 8.69
N LEU A 180 -2.00 18.51 8.33
CA LEU A 180 -1.95 17.40 7.39
C LEU A 180 -2.81 17.76 6.19
N SER A 181 -2.19 17.87 5.01
CA SER A 181 -2.91 18.22 3.78
C SER A 181 -2.49 17.35 2.60
N THR A 182 -3.42 17.10 1.68
CA THR A 182 -3.11 16.35 0.45
C THR A 182 -2.72 17.31 -0.66
N ASN A 183 -1.57 17.08 -1.30
CA ASN A 183 -1.19 17.78 -2.53
C ASN A 183 -1.35 16.81 -3.71
N THR A 184 -2.43 16.98 -4.47
CA THR A 184 -2.87 15.97 -5.45
C THR A 184 -2.07 16.06 -6.75
N ASN A 185 -0.96 15.34 -6.86
CA ASN A 185 -0.35 15.02 -8.15
C ASN A 185 -0.84 13.64 -8.63
N ILE A 186 -2.00 13.65 -9.32
CA ILE A 186 -2.57 12.44 -9.92
C ILE A 186 -1.83 12.16 -11.23
N ASN A 187 -0.81 11.31 -11.20
CA ASN A 187 -0.19 10.83 -12.44
C ASN A 187 -1.15 9.84 -13.13
N GLY A 188 -1.61 10.21 -14.33
CA GLY A 188 -2.72 9.58 -15.04
C GLY A 188 -2.53 8.11 -15.45
N GLU A 189 -1.34 7.53 -15.27
CA GLU A 189 -1.00 6.20 -15.78
C GLU A 189 -1.03 5.08 -14.74
N ASN A 190 -1.12 5.38 -13.44
CA ASN A 190 -1.36 4.35 -12.41
C ASN A 190 -2.18 4.94 -11.26
N LYS A 191 -3.48 4.67 -11.33
CA LYS A 191 -4.58 5.15 -10.51
C LYS A 191 -4.53 4.77 -9.02
N THR A 192 -3.36 4.61 -8.40
CA THR A 192 -3.27 4.00 -7.07
C THR A 192 -2.32 4.63 -6.07
N LYS A 193 -1.69 5.79 -6.33
CA LYS A 193 -0.75 6.41 -5.36
C LYS A 193 -1.04 7.88 -5.11
N TRP A 194 -1.15 8.25 -3.85
CA TRP A 194 -1.26 9.62 -3.35
C TRP A 194 0.04 10.02 -2.67
N THR A 195 0.42 11.27 -2.85
CA THR A 195 1.51 11.91 -2.11
C THR A 195 0.89 12.92 -1.16
N ILE A 196 1.21 12.80 0.13
CA ILE A 196 0.74 13.67 1.19
C ILE A 196 1.91 14.52 1.63
N ASP A 197 1.67 15.83 1.69
CA ASP A 197 2.61 16.78 2.26
C ASP A 197 2.17 17.05 3.70
N ILE A 198 3.12 17.01 4.63
CA ILE A 198 2.88 17.21 6.05
C ILE A 198 3.59 18.49 6.46
N GLU A 199 2.86 19.43 7.04
CA GLU A 199 3.45 20.62 7.65
C GLU A 199 3.32 20.48 9.17
N ALA A 200 4.44 20.51 9.87
CA ALA A 200 4.47 20.56 11.32
C ALA A 200 5.12 21.87 11.75
N SER A 201 4.45 22.59 12.63
CA SER A 201 5.02 23.75 13.30
C SER A 201 5.18 23.48 14.79
N ILE A 202 6.24 24.03 15.34
CA ILE A 202 6.54 23.95 16.77
C ILE A 202 6.51 25.35 17.36
N ASP A 203 6.15 25.48 18.64
CA ASP A 203 6.46 26.70 19.36
C ASP A 203 7.98 26.80 19.53
N PHE A 204 8.61 27.67 18.75
CA PHE A 204 10.07 27.86 18.76
C PHE A 204 10.60 28.37 20.09
N ASN A 205 9.74 28.89 20.97
CA ASN A 205 10.11 29.25 22.32
C ASN A 205 10.27 28.02 23.21
N LEU A 206 9.67 26.87 22.89
CA LEU A 206 9.64 25.68 23.75
C LEU A 206 10.36 24.47 23.13
N TYR A 207 10.46 24.43 21.79
CA TYR A 207 10.95 23.27 21.04
C TYR A 207 11.93 23.67 19.94
N LYS A 208 12.74 22.71 19.53
CA LYS A 208 13.56 22.79 18.31
C LYS A 208 13.59 21.45 17.59
N TRP A 209 13.82 21.48 16.28
CA TRP A 209 14.05 20.26 15.52
C TRP A 209 15.46 19.71 15.76
N ASN A 210 15.63 18.39 15.58
CA ASN A 210 16.92 17.71 15.75
C ASN A 210 18.00 18.13 14.72
N ASP A 211 17.63 18.76 13.61
CA ASP A 211 18.50 19.08 12.48
C ASP A 211 18.48 20.58 12.08
N GLY A 212 17.83 21.48 12.84
CA GLY A 212 17.73 22.87 12.40
C GLY A 212 17.12 23.88 13.39
N VAL A 213 17.20 25.15 12.97
CA VAL A 213 16.74 26.36 13.68
C VAL A 213 15.40 26.89 13.11
N GLU A 214 14.70 26.10 12.30
CA GLU A 214 13.45 26.53 11.65
C GLU A 214 12.25 26.32 12.59
N GLU A 215 11.34 27.30 12.64
CA GLU A 215 10.08 27.19 13.42
C GLU A 215 9.05 26.25 12.76
N LYS A 216 9.25 26.00 11.46
CA LYS A 216 8.39 25.18 10.62
C LYS A 216 9.19 24.06 9.99
N PHE A 217 8.63 22.87 10.00
CA PHE A 217 9.13 21.73 9.26
C PHE A 217 8.07 21.30 8.25
N ILE A 218 8.43 21.39 6.96
CA ILE A 218 7.61 20.83 5.88
C ILE A 218 8.19 19.47 5.53
N MET A 219 7.52 18.43 6.00
CA MET A 219 7.77 17.05 5.63
C MET A 219 7.11 16.77 4.28
N LYS A 220 7.93 16.60 3.25
CA LYS A 220 7.46 16.31 1.90
C LYS A 220 7.42 14.80 1.66
N GLU A 221 6.37 14.35 0.98
CA GLU A 221 6.23 13.01 0.38
C GLU A 221 5.94 11.80 1.28
N ILE A 222 4.90 11.82 2.13
CA ILE A 222 4.31 10.53 2.56
C ILE A 222 3.53 9.93 1.40
N LYS A 223 4.02 8.79 0.88
CA LYS A 223 3.35 8.05 -0.20
C LYS A 223 2.36 7.06 0.37
N ILE A 224 1.07 7.29 0.11
CA ILE A 224 0.01 6.33 0.40
C ILE A 224 -0.46 5.68 -0.89
N THR A 225 -0.72 4.38 -0.85
CA THR A 225 -1.41 3.71 -1.96
C THR A 225 -2.91 3.81 -1.72
N LYS A 226 -3.65 4.44 -2.63
CA LYS A 226 -5.11 4.46 -2.59
C LYS A 226 -5.68 3.49 -3.61
N ASP A 227 -6.62 2.66 -3.20
CA ASP A 227 -7.47 1.96 -4.17
C ASP A 227 -8.63 2.86 -4.61
N ILE A 228 -8.59 3.38 -5.84
CA ILE A 228 -9.71 4.17 -6.39
C ILE A 228 -10.70 3.32 -7.19
N SER A 229 -10.64 2.00 -7.04
CA SER A 229 -11.56 1.12 -7.73
C SER A 229 -13.00 1.46 -7.37
N LYS A 230 -13.86 1.53 -8.38
CA LYS A 230 -15.30 1.67 -8.19
C LYS A 230 -15.86 0.37 -7.63
N LEU A 231 -16.77 0.50 -6.67
CA LEU A 231 -17.32 -0.65 -5.96
C LEU A 231 -18.58 -1.16 -6.64
N VAL A 232 -18.66 -2.48 -6.77
CA VAL A 232 -19.81 -3.19 -7.30
C VAL A 232 -20.45 -4.00 -6.19
N TYR A 233 -21.77 -3.88 -6.05
CA TYR A 233 -22.56 -4.53 -5.02
C TYR A 233 -23.16 -5.82 -5.57
N GLN A 234 -22.80 -6.96 -4.97
CA GLN A 234 -23.29 -8.27 -5.41
C GLN A 234 -24.82 -8.37 -5.36
N GLU A 235 -25.46 -7.76 -4.36
CA GLU A 235 -26.92 -7.77 -4.23
C GLU A 235 -27.63 -7.03 -5.37
N GLU A 236 -27.02 -5.97 -5.92
CA GLU A 236 -27.58 -5.25 -7.07
C GLU A 236 -27.50 -6.10 -8.34
N ILE A 237 -26.39 -6.82 -8.54
CA ILE A 237 -26.24 -7.80 -9.63
C ILE A 237 -27.30 -8.90 -9.51
N LYS A 238 -27.44 -9.46 -8.31
CA LYS A 238 -28.40 -10.53 -8.02
C LYS A 238 -29.84 -10.08 -8.26
N LYS A 239 -30.17 -8.85 -7.86
CA LYS A 239 -31.49 -8.26 -8.08
C LYS A 239 -31.81 -8.11 -9.56
N GLU A 240 -30.90 -7.53 -10.34
CA GLU A 240 -31.12 -7.33 -11.78
C GLU A 240 -31.28 -8.68 -12.51
N LEU A 241 -30.39 -9.64 -12.24
CA LEU A 241 -30.45 -10.96 -12.87
C LEU A 241 -31.76 -11.69 -12.50
N ASN A 242 -32.22 -11.57 -11.25
CA ASN A 242 -33.53 -12.07 -10.85
C ASN A 242 -34.67 -11.44 -11.66
N GLU A 243 -34.67 -10.13 -11.84
CA GLU A 243 -35.72 -9.43 -12.60
C GLU A 243 -35.75 -9.87 -14.07
N ILE A 244 -34.58 -10.08 -14.69
CA ILE A 244 -34.48 -10.60 -16.07
C ILE A 244 -35.04 -12.03 -16.14
N ILE A 245 -34.63 -12.89 -15.22
CA ILE A 245 -35.07 -14.29 -15.16
C ILE A 245 -36.59 -14.39 -14.90
N GLU A 246 -37.12 -13.58 -14.00
CA GLU A 246 -38.54 -13.55 -13.69
C GLU A 246 -39.36 -13.12 -14.90
N LYS A 247 -38.91 -12.10 -15.65
CA LYS A 247 -39.53 -11.69 -16.92
C LYS A 247 -39.55 -12.83 -17.92
N ILE A 248 -38.48 -13.61 -18.04
CA ILE A 248 -38.42 -14.78 -18.93
C ILE A 248 -39.43 -15.85 -18.48
N ASN A 249 -39.42 -16.22 -17.20
CA ASN A 249 -40.29 -17.27 -16.65
C ASN A 249 -41.79 -16.93 -16.69
N THR A 250 -42.14 -15.65 -16.61
CA THR A 250 -43.53 -15.16 -16.58
C THR A 250 -44.02 -14.67 -17.95
N ASN A 251 -43.17 -14.71 -18.98
CA ASN A 251 -43.54 -14.30 -20.32
C ASN A 251 -44.57 -15.28 -20.90
N SER A 252 -45.85 -14.89 -20.84
CA SER A 252 -46.95 -15.71 -21.36
C SER A 252 -47.03 -15.75 -22.89
N ILE A 253 -46.25 -14.92 -23.57
CA ILE A 253 -46.31 -14.68 -25.01
C ILE A 253 -45.26 -15.55 -25.72
N LYS A 254 -44.09 -15.76 -25.12
CA LYS A 254 -43.00 -16.54 -25.73
C LYS A 254 -42.64 -17.76 -24.88
N ASN A 255 -42.62 -18.90 -25.55
CA ASN A 255 -42.03 -20.13 -25.07
C ASN A 255 -40.51 -20.05 -25.30
N TYR A 256 -39.68 -20.29 -24.28
CA TYR A 256 -38.22 -20.24 -24.44
C TYR A 256 -37.64 -21.65 -24.34
N SER A 257 -36.73 -22.00 -25.25
CA SER A 257 -35.75 -23.07 -25.00
C SER A 257 -34.69 -22.62 -23.99
N ILE A 258 -33.98 -23.56 -23.36
CA ILE A 258 -32.94 -23.20 -22.38
C ILE A 258 -31.80 -22.36 -22.99
N ASN A 259 -31.47 -22.60 -24.27
CA ASN A 259 -30.46 -21.82 -24.98
C ASN A 259 -30.94 -20.39 -25.22
N GLU A 260 -32.22 -20.21 -25.56
CA GLU A 260 -32.79 -18.87 -25.70
C GLU A 260 -32.88 -18.15 -24.36
N VAL A 261 -33.15 -18.83 -23.25
CA VAL A 261 -33.06 -18.23 -21.91
C VAL A 261 -31.66 -17.67 -21.65
N ILE A 262 -30.62 -18.46 -21.92
CA ILE A 262 -29.22 -18.02 -21.75
C ILE A 262 -28.93 -16.78 -22.61
N GLN A 263 -29.38 -16.78 -23.87
CA GLN A 263 -29.20 -15.66 -24.79
C GLN A 263 -29.97 -14.41 -24.34
N GLU A 264 -31.21 -14.56 -23.90
CA GLU A 264 -32.01 -13.45 -23.39
C GLU A 264 -31.41 -12.84 -22.13
N VAL A 265 -30.90 -13.67 -21.21
CA VAL A 265 -30.19 -13.17 -20.03
C VAL A 265 -29.00 -12.33 -20.45
N ASP A 266 -28.17 -12.83 -21.37
CA ASP A 266 -27.00 -12.11 -21.88
C ASP A 266 -27.39 -10.76 -22.50
N GLN A 267 -28.35 -10.77 -23.43
CA GLN A 267 -28.79 -9.58 -24.14
C GLN A 267 -29.43 -8.53 -23.21
N ASN A 268 -30.28 -8.97 -22.28
CA ASN A 268 -30.99 -8.05 -21.39
C ASN A 268 -30.07 -7.49 -20.30
N TYR A 269 -29.08 -8.26 -19.85
CA TYR A 269 -28.09 -7.78 -18.88
C TYR A 269 -27.37 -6.52 -19.40
N PHE A 270 -26.91 -6.53 -20.65
CA PHE A 270 -26.22 -5.39 -21.26
C PHE A 270 -27.14 -4.27 -21.74
N LYS A 271 -28.44 -4.54 -21.99
CA LYS A 271 -29.43 -3.52 -22.34
C LYS A 271 -29.95 -2.75 -21.13
N SER A 272 -29.84 -3.31 -19.92
CA SER A 272 -30.21 -2.58 -18.72
C SER A 272 -29.33 -1.33 -18.60
N ALA A 273 -29.97 -0.15 -18.60
CA ALA A 273 -29.27 1.14 -18.43
C ALA A 273 -28.81 1.37 -16.98
N ASN A 274 -28.66 0.30 -16.20
CA ASN A 274 -28.41 0.38 -14.78
C ASN A 274 -26.93 0.70 -14.53
N GLU A 275 -26.65 1.93 -14.08
CA GLU A 275 -25.29 2.38 -13.76
C GLU A 275 -24.56 1.45 -12.77
N LYS A 276 -25.30 0.67 -11.98
CA LYS A 276 -24.76 -0.27 -10.99
C LYS A 276 -24.14 -1.53 -11.62
N LEU A 277 -24.49 -1.87 -12.85
CA LEU A 277 -23.85 -2.96 -13.62
C LEU A 277 -22.63 -2.46 -14.40
N LYS A 278 -22.40 -1.14 -14.42
CA LYS A 278 -21.28 -0.57 -15.14
C LYS A 278 -19.98 -1.13 -14.56
N GLY A 279 -19.17 -1.74 -15.42
CA GLY A 279 -17.91 -2.34 -15.00
C GLY A 279 -18.00 -3.83 -14.67
N THR A 280 -19.13 -4.49 -14.89
CA THR A 280 -19.24 -5.95 -14.87
C THR A 280 -19.34 -6.54 -16.27
N TYR A 281 -19.11 -7.84 -16.38
CA TYR A 281 -19.38 -8.62 -17.60
C TYR A 281 -19.73 -10.07 -17.26
N ILE A 282 -20.57 -10.69 -18.09
CA ILE A 282 -20.85 -12.13 -18.01
C ILE A 282 -19.68 -12.89 -18.64
N LEU A 283 -19.06 -13.79 -17.87
CA LEU A 283 -17.96 -14.64 -18.33
C LEU A 283 -18.48 -15.96 -18.92
N ASN A 284 -19.45 -16.57 -18.23
CA ASN A 284 -20.04 -17.84 -18.63
C ASN A 284 -21.43 -18.01 -17.98
N GLN A 285 -22.29 -18.77 -18.66
CA GLN A 285 -23.61 -19.17 -18.17
C GLN A 285 -23.78 -20.67 -18.40
N THR A 286 -24.27 -21.38 -17.40
CA THR A 286 -24.54 -22.82 -17.49
C THR A 286 -25.91 -23.13 -16.92
N ALA A 287 -26.67 -23.98 -17.61
CA ALA A 287 -27.94 -24.49 -17.12
C ALA A 287 -27.81 -25.96 -16.74
N GLU A 288 -28.18 -26.30 -15.51
CA GLU A 288 -28.17 -27.67 -14.98
C GLU A 288 -29.60 -28.17 -14.83
N TYR A 289 -29.94 -29.21 -15.58
CA TYR A 289 -31.24 -29.88 -15.45
C TYR A 289 -31.41 -30.46 -14.05
N GLN A 290 -32.57 -30.23 -13.46
CA GLN A 290 -32.93 -30.74 -12.14
C GLN A 290 -33.93 -31.88 -12.26
N GLN A 291 -35.09 -31.61 -12.85
CA GLN A 291 -36.20 -32.56 -12.95
C GLN A 291 -37.22 -32.13 -14.01
N GLN A 292 -38.10 -33.06 -14.39
CA GLN A 292 -39.28 -32.77 -15.20
C GLN A 292 -40.51 -32.77 -14.27
N THR A 293 -41.41 -31.80 -14.44
CA THR A 293 -42.69 -31.74 -13.74
C THR A 293 -43.72 -32.62 -14.43
N GLU A 294 -44.74 -33.08 -13.69
CA GLU A 294 -45.87 -33.83 -14.24
C GLU A 294 -46.58 -33.07 -15.37
N ASP A 295 -46.64 -31.75 -15.26
CA ASP A 295 -47.24 -30.84 -16.25
C ASP A 295 -46.38 -30.64 -17.53
N GLY A 296 -45.25 -31.34 -17.67
CA GLY A 296 -44.42 -31.31 -18.89
C GLY A 296 -43.42 -30.16 -18.96
N PHE A 297 -42.95 -29.62 -17.83
CA PHE A 297 -41.86 -28.63 -17.80
C PHE A 297 -40.55 -29.25 -17.32
N ASN A 298 -39.45 -28.89 -17.95
CA ASN A 298 -38.11 -29.14 -17.42
C ASN A 298 -37.72 -27.98 -16.51
N ILE A 299 -37.24 -28.33 -15.31
CA ILE A 299 -36.74 -27.39 -14.32
C ILE A 299 -35.21 -27.37 -14.41
N TYR A 300 -34.66 -26.17 -14.52
CA TYR A 300 -33.22 -25.94 -14.54
C TYR A 300 -32.77 -25.03 -13.40
N THR A 301 -31.51 -25.19 -13.03
CA THR A 301 -30.74 -24.19 -12.28
C THR A 301 -29.83 -23.46 -13.26
N LEU A 302 -29.96 -22.13 -13.35
CA LEU A 302 -29.07 -21.29 -14.14
C LEU A 302 -27.97 -20.72 -13.26
N LYS A 303 -26.71 -20.96 -13.62
CA LYS A 303 -25.53 -20.38 -12.96
C LYS A 303 -24.87 -19.39 -13.89
N ILE A 304 -24.56 -18.20 -13.37
CA ILE A 304 -24.01 -17.08 -14.12
C ILE A 304 -22.73 -16.61 -13.43
N LYS A 305 -21.62 -16.65 -14.14
CA LYS A 305 -20.33 -16.16 -13.66
C LYS A 305 -20.11 -14.73 -14.12
N ILE A 306 -19.91 -13.82 -13.18
CA ILE A 306 -19.70 -12.39 -13.43
C ILE A 306 -18.26 -12.01 -13.06
N GLY A 307 -17.58 -11.38 -14.02
CA GLY A 307 -16.29 -10.72 -13.82
C GLY A 307 -16.42 -9.21 -13.72
N LEU A 308 -15.32 -8.55 -13.32
CA LEU A 308 -15.22 -7.10 -13.18
C LEU A 308 -14.16 -6.53 -14.12
N ASN A 309 -14.46 -5.41 -14.76
CA ASN A 309 -13.53 -4.66 -15.59
C ASN A 309 -12.42 -4.00 -14.75
N ASP A 310 -11.36 -3.58 -15.41
CA ASP A 310 -10.30 -2.84 -14.74
C ASP A 310 -10.79 -1.53 -14.12
N GLY A 311 -10.34 -1.29 -12.89
CA GLY A 311 -10.80 -0.17 -12.06
C GLY A 311 -12.10 -0.43 -11.30
N TYR A 312 -12.60 -1.68 -11.28
CA TYR A 312 -13.72 -2.12 -10.46
C TYR A 312 -13.31 -3.22 -9.48
N LYS A 313 -13.98 -3.25 -8.32
CA LYS A 313 -13.83 -4.29 -7.29
C LYS A 313 -15.17 -4.59 -6.63
N TRP A 314 -15.32 -5.80 -6.09
CA TRP A 314 -16.47 -6.12 -5.27
C TRP A 314 -16.43 -5.32 -3.98
N GLU A 315 -17.60 -4.83 -3.55
CA GLU A 315 -17.68 -4.01 -2.35
C GLU A 315 -17.26 -4.76 -1.08
N HIS A 316 -17.73 -6.00 -0.93
CA HIS A 316 -17.57 -6.80 0.29
C HIS A 316 -16.12 -7.19 0.59
N ASP A 317 -15.38 -7.67 -0.42
CA ASP A 317 -14.04 -8.24 -0.24
C ASP A 317 -12.94 -7.44 -0.97
N ARG A 318 -13.31 -6.35 -1.64
CA ARG A 318 -12.40 -5.49 -2.43
C ARG A 318 -11.52 -6.29 -3.40
N SER A 319 -12.07 -7.37 -3.93
CA SER A 319 -11.39 -8.24 -4.89
C SER A 319 -11.90 -8.03 -6.32
N LYS A 320 -11.19 -8.61 -7.29
CA LYS A 320 -11.63 -8.79 -8.67
C LYS A 320 -12.01 -10.25 -8.97
N GLU A 321 -12.23 -11.06 -7.95
CA GLU A 321 -12.54 -12.47 -8.15
C GLU A 321 -13.84 -12.64 -8.92
N VAL A 322 -13.90 -13.64 -9.78
CA VAL A 322 -15.16 -13.98 -10.47
C VAL A 322 -16.15 -14.50 -9.44
N LYS A 323 -17.38 -13.96 -9.44
CA LYS A 323 -18.46 -14.44 -8.57
C LYS A 323 -19.51 -15.19 -9.38
N GLU A 324 -20.05 -16.26 -8.81
CA GLU A 324 -21.10 -17.07 -9.41
C GLU A 324 -22.45 -16.79 -8.73
N PHE A 325 -23.46 -16.55 -9.54
CA PHE A 325 -24.84 -16.34 -9.12
C PHE A 325 -25.68 -17.52 -9.60
N SER A 326 -26.47 -18.12 -8.71
CA SER A 326 -27.26 -19.32 -8.99
C SER A 326 -28.75 -19.03 -8.81
N PHE A 327 -29.53 -19.36 -9.83
CA PHE A 327 -30.97 -19.12 -9.92
C PHE A 327 -31.68 -20.43 -10.20
N GLN A 328 -32.57 -20.82 -9.29
CA GLN A 328 -33.29 -22.10 -9.36
C GLN A 328 -34.67 -21.92 -9.99
N ASN A 329 -35.31 -23.04 -10.33
CA ASN A 329 -36.69 -23.11 -10.79
C ASN A 329 -36.95 -22.41 -12.12
N ILE A 330 -35.96 -22.39 -13.02
CA ILE A 330 -36.15 -21.94 -14.40
C ILE A 330 -37.01 -22.97 -15.11
N LYS A 331 -38.21 -22.59 -15.54
CA LYS A 331 -39.19 -23.52 -16.13
C LYS A 331 -39.15 -23.42 -17.65
N ILE A 332 -38.86 -24.54 -18.30
CA ILE A 332 -38.86 -24.66 -19.76
C ILE A 332 -39.92 -25.67 -20.16
N ASN A 333 -40.88 -25.27 -20.99
CA ASN A 333 -41.90 -26.19 -21.48
C ASN A 333 -41.25 -27.23 -22.42
N THR A 334 -41.40 -28.52 -22.11
CA THR A 334 -40.81 -29.61 -22.92
C THR A 334 -41.63 -29.96 -24.15
N LYS A 335 -42.84 -29.41 -24.25
CA LYS A 335 -43.77 -29.62 -25.35
C LYS A 335 -43.67 -28.52 -26.41
N ILE A 336 -42.55 -27.80 -26.48
CA ILE A 336 -42.28 -26.79 -27.52
C ILE A 336 -41.61 -27.46 -28.72
N ILE A 337 -42.11 -27.22 -29.93
CA ILE A 337 -41.48 -27.62 -31.20
C ILE A 337 -41.03 -26.37 -31.95
N ASP A 338 -39.76 -26.34 -32.36
CA ASP A 338 -39.22 -25.30 -33.24
C ASP A 338 -39.49 -25.65 -34.71
N LEU A 339 -40.35 -24.86 -35.36
CA LEU A 339 -40.71 -25.06 -36.76
C LEU A 339 -39.50 -24.96 -37.70
N ASN A 340 -38.57 -24.04 -37.44
CA ASN A 340 -37.40 -23.86 -38.30
C ASN A 340 -36.51 -25.10 -38.25
N GLN A 341 -36.32 -25.68 -37.05
CA GLN A 341 -35.61 -26.94 -36.90
C GLN A 341 -36.33 -28.08 -37.64
N VAL A 342 -37.66 -28.17 -37.52
CA VAL A 342 -38.44 -29.18 -38.27
C VAL A 342 -38.27 -29.00 -39.78
N ILE A 343 -38.33 -27.76 -40.29
CA ILE A 343 -38.11 -27.48 -41.71
C ILE A 343 -36.69 -27.88 -42.15
N ASP A 344 -35.68 -27.57 -41.34
CA ASP A 344 -34.28 -27.93 -41.62
C ASP A 344 -34.07 -29.45 -41.63
N ASP A 345 -34.67 -30.17 -40.68
CA ASP A 345 -34.65 -31.64 -40.65
C ASP A 345 -35.29 -32.21 -41.92
N LEU A 346 -36.41 -31.62 -42.36
CA LEU A 346 -37.12 -32.04 -43.57
C LEU A 346 -36.38 -31.70 -44.86
N LYS A 347 -35.44 -30.73 -44.86
CA LYS A 347 -34.59 -30.47 -46.02
C LYS A 347 -33.74 -31.68 -46.40
N VAL A 348 -33.49 -32.63 -45.48
CA VAL A 348 -32.79 -33.88 -45.81
C VAL A 348 -33.47 -34.62 -46.97
N LEU A 349 -34.81 -34.55 -47.06
CA LEU A 349 -35.60 -35.18 -48.13
C LEU A 349 -35.25 -34.60 -49.51
N THR A 350 -34.90 -33.32 -49.58
CA THR A 350 -34.49 -32.67 -50.85
C THR A 350 -33.12 -33.15 -51.35
N SER A 351 -32.28 -33.63 -50.43
CA SER A 351 -30.94 -34.16 -50.73
C SER A 351 -30.95 -35.65 -51.09
N MET A 352 -32.01 -36.37 -50.73
CA MET A 352 -32.22 -37.78 -51.06
C MET A 352 -32.73 -37.93 -52.51
N LYS A 353 -32.56 -39.13 -53.08
CA LYS A 353 -33.09 -39.49 -54.39
C LYS A 353 -34.03 -40.67 -54.24
N PHE A 354 -35.22 -40.55 -54.82
CA PHE A 354 -36.27 -41.58 -54.71
C PHE A 354 -36.62 -42.11 -56.09
N GLN A 355 -36.88 -43.42 -56.20
CA GLN A 355 -37.27 -44.07 -57.45
C GLN A 355 -38.74 -43.85 -57.78
N ASN A 356 -39.60 -43.82 -56.76
CA ASN A 356 -41.04 -43.73 -56.89
C ASN A 356 -41.67 -43.06 -55.66
N THR A 357 -42.96 -42.77 -55.74
CA THR A 357 -43.69 -42.10 -54.65
C THR A 357 -43.86 -42.97 -53.40
N SER A 358 -43.85 -44.30 -53.52
CA SER A 358 -44.00 -45.20 -52.36
C SER A 358 -42.75 -45.19 -51.48
N GLU A 359 -41.56 -45.12 -52.07
CA GLU A 359 -40.30 -44.96 -51.32
C GLU A 359 -40.26 -43.63 -50.55
N LEU A 360 -40.81 -42.56 -51.13
CA LEU A 360 -40.95 -41.27 -50.48
C LEU A 360 -41.94 -41.34 -49.30
N GLU A 361 -43.09 -42.00 -49.49
CA GLU A 361 -44.10 -42.21 -48.43
C GLU A 361 -43.54 -42.99 -47.24
N GLU A 362 -42.84 -44.10 -47.50
CA GLU A 362 -42.19 -44.90 -46.44
C GLU A 362 -41.18 -44.06 -45.65
N LYS A 363 -40.39 -43.20 -46.33
CA LYS A 363 -39.41 -42.35 -45.66
C LYS A 363 -40.08 -41.25 -44.83
N ILE A 364 -41.16 -40.64 -45.31
CA ILE A 364 -41.92 -39.64 -44.55
C ILE A 364 -42.55 -40.29 -43.32
N GLU A 365 -43.11 -41.50 -43.45
CA GLU A 365 -43.69 -42.24 -42.33
C GLU A 365 -42.63 -42.63 -41.29
N GLU A 366 -41.43 -43.05 -41.74
CA GLU A 366 -40.29 -43.32 -40.86
C GLU A 366 -39.90 -42.06 -40.07
N ILE A 367 -39.75 -40.91 -40.75
CA ILE A 367 -39.45 -39.64 -40.09
C ILE A 367 -40.57 -39.31 -39.10
N SER A 368 -41.83 -39.32 -39.52
CA SER A 368 -42.98 -39.01 -38.66
C SER A 368 -43.06 -39.89 -37.40
N LYS A 369 -42.76 -41.19 -37.51
CA LYS A 369 -42.75 -42.09 -36.33
C LYS A 369 -41.59 -41.83 -35.39
N SER A 370 -40.48 -41.33 -35.92
CA SER A 370 -39.30 -40.96 -35.12
C SER A 370 -39.40 -39.54 -34.53
N SER A 371 -40.25 -38.69 -35.11
CA SER A 371 -40.50 -37.33 -34.66
C SER A 371 -41.17 -37.31 -33.29
N LYS A 372 -40.59 -36.55 -32.35
CA LYS A 372 -41.20 -36.29 -31.06
C LYS A 372 -42.00 -34.99 -31.14
N GLY A 373 -43.32 -35.08 -31.01
CA GLY A 373 -44.19 -33.91 -30.81
C GLY A 373 -44.86 -33.32 -32.05
N TYR A 374 -44.58 -33.87 -33.24
CA TYR A 374 -45.31 -33.55 -34.47
C TYR A 374 -45.44 -34.79 -35.35
N ASN A 375 -46.47 -34.81 -36.20
CA ASN A 375 -46.69 -35.77 -37.26
C ASN A 375 -46.50 -35.12 -38.63
N LEU A 376 -46.15 -35.95 -39.61
CA LEU A 376 -46.01 -35.54 -41.01
C LEU A 376 -46.98 -36.32 -41.88
N ASP A 377 -47.80 -35.60 -42.64
CA ASP A 377 -48.71 -36.18 -43.61
C ASP A 377 -48.37 -35.68 -45.02
N LEU A 378 -48.29 -36.58 -45.99
CA LEU A 378 -48.14 -36.21 -47.40
C LEU A 378 -49.51 -35.87 -47.99
N ILE A 379 -49.82 -34.58 -48.14
CA ILE A 379 -51.14 -34.12 -48.59
C ILE A 379 -51.28 -34.19 -50.11
N ASN A 380 -50.25 -33.78 -50.85
CA ASN A 380 -50.26 -33.80 -52.30
C ASN A 380 -48.89 -34.21 -52.86
N LYS A 381 -48.93 -35.01 -53.92
CA LYS A 381 -47.78 -35.50 -54.69
C LYS A 381 -48.05 -35.27 -56.17
N ASP A 382 -47.52 -34.17 -56.69
CA ASP A 382 -47.59 -33.88 -58.12
C ASP A 382 -46.27 -34.34 -58.79
N GLU A 383 -46.33 -35.40 -59.61
CA GLU A 383 -45.26 -35.71 -60.56
C GLU A 383 -45.22 -34.61 -61.62
N THR A 384 -44.40 -33.59 -61.39
CA THR A 384 -44.53 -32.35 -62.17
C THR A 384 -43.61 -32.28 -63.36
N MET A 385 -42.53 -33.07 -63.44
CA MET A 385 -41.71 -33.29 -64.65
C MET A 385 -40.91 -34.59 -64.51
N LYS A 386 -40.32 -35.12 -65.60
CA LYS A 386 -39.54 -36.38 -65.63
C LYS A 386 -38.46 -36.55 -64.53
N VAL A 387 -38.05 -35.47 -63.87
CA VAL A 387 -36.86 -35.40 -62.99
C VAL A 387 -37.15 -35.12 -61.51
N ASN A 388 -38.34 -34.63 -61.11
CA ASN A 388 -38.60 -34.22 -59.72
C ASN A 388 -40.03 -34.60 -59.25
N PHE A 389 -40.17 -34.79 -57.93
CA PHE A 389 -41.44 -34.79 -57.21
C PHE A 389 -41.66 -33.43 -56.53
N ILE A 390 -42.88 -32.91 -56.59
CA ILE A 390 -43.31 -31.82 -55.70
C ILE A 390 -44.17 -32.45 -54.60
N ALA A 391 -43.66 -32.42 -53.37
CA ALA A 391 -44.31 -32.96 -52.19
C ALA A 391 -44.82 -31.81 -51.31
N ASN A 392 -46.12 -31.78 -51.04
CA ASN A 392 -46.69 -30.91 -50.01
C ASN A 392 -46.87 -31.74 -48.73
N LEU A 393 -46.12 -31.42 -47.69
CA LEU A 393 -46.19 -32.06 -46.39
C LEU A 393 -46.99 -31.19 -45.42
N GLN A 394 -47.97 -31.78 -44.75
CA GLN A 394 -48.57 -31.22 -43.55
C GLN A 394 -47.70 -31.60 -42.36
N ILE A 395 -47.39 -30.62 -41.53
CA ILE A 395 -46.77 -30.78 -40.25
C ILE A 395 -47.84 -30.45 -39.22
N SER A 396 -48.27 -31.45 -38.45
CA SER A 396 -49.33 -31.32 -37.47
C SER A 396 -48.74 -31.54 -36.07
N LEU A 397 -48.96 -30.65 -35.12
CA LEU A 397 -48.50 -30.86 -33.75
C LEU A 397 -49.24 -32.03 -33.09
N ASN A 398 -48.54 -32.78 -32.24
CA ASN A 398 -49.18 -33.75 -31.36
C ASN A 398 -49.94 -33.01 -30.24
N GLU A 399 -50.92 -33.69 -29.64
CA GLU A 399 -51.69 -33.13 -28.52
C GLU A 399 -50.76 -32.59 -27.41
N ASP A 400 -51.12 -31.42 -26.87
CA ASP A 400 -50.36 -30.62 -25.91
C ASP A 400 -49.02 -30.02 -26.36
N TYR A 401 -48.58 -30.23 -27.60
CA TYR A 401 -47.41 -29.55 -28.15
C TYR A 401 -47.77 -28.17 -28.71
N VAL A 402 -46.80 -27.26 -28.68
CA VAL A 402 -46.94 -25.86 -29.13
C VAL A 402 -45.76 -25.45 -29.99
N TRP A 403 -45.99 -24.61 -30.99
CA TRP A 403 -44.91 -24.03 -31.78
C TRP A 403 -44.08 -23.04 -30.95
N ASN A 404 -42.80 -22.94 -31.28
CA ASN A 404 -41.88 -21.93 -30.72
C ASN A 404 -42.08 -20.52 -31.33
N ASP A 405 -43.07 -20.34 -32.22
CA ASP A 405 -43.27 -19.11 -32.98
C ASP A 405 -44.73 -18.65 -32.92
N GLN A 406 -44.95 -17.37 -32.61
CA GLN A 406 -46.28 -16.76 -32.50
C GLN A 406 -46.92 -16.45 -33.84
N GLU A 407 -46.16 -16.32 -34.94
CA GLU A 407 -46.77 -16.07 -36.26
C GLU A 407 -47.59 -17.28 -36.74
N ASN A 408 -47.24 -18.48 -36.27
CA ASN A 408 -47.94 -19.71 -36.60
C ASN A 408 -48.76 -20.22 -35.41
N THR A 409 -49.94 -19.63 -35.23
CA THR A 409 -50.95 -20.14 -34.28
C THR A 409 -51.66 -21.40 -34.79
N ASN A 410 -51.42 -21.82 -36.03
CA ASN A 410 -52.03 -23.00 -36.60
C ASN A 410 -51.33 -24.25 -36.09
N GLU A 411 -52.10 -25.21 -35.56
CA GLU A 411 -51.63 -26.55 -35.22
C GLU A 411 -51.02 -27.29 -36.43
N ASN A 412 -51.42 -26.86 -37.65
CA ASN A 412 -51.04 -27.46 -38.91
C ASN A 412 -50.32 -26.47 -39.82
N ILE A 413 -49.15 -26.86 -40.32
CA ILE A 413 -48.33 -26.06 -41.23
C ILE A 413 -48.06 -26.87 -42.49
N THR A 414 -48.29 -26.29 -43.66
CA THR A 414 -47.98 -26.96 -44.93
C THR A 414 -46.66 -26.45 -45.49
N ILE A 415 -45.73 -27.36 -45.77
CA ILE A 415 -44.48 -27.05 -46.46
C ILE A 415 -44.47 -27.70 -47.84
N LYS A 416 -43.85 -27.02 -48.80
CA LYS A 416 -43.66 -27.52 -50.16
C LYS A 416 -42.18 -27.84 -50.38
N LEU A 417 -41.88 -29.10 -50.70
CA LEU A 417 -40.54 -29.58 -51.00
C LEU A 417 -40.43 -30.00 -52.46
N VAL A 418 -39.29 -29.71 -53.08
CA VAL A 418 -38.91 -30.22 -54.41
C VAL A 418 -37.87 -31.31 -54.19
N ILE A 419 -38.20 -32.53 -54.60
CA ILE A 419 -37.42 -33.74 -54.32
C ILE A 419 -36.95 -34.36 -55.63
N ASN A 420 -35.68 -34.74 -55.71
CA ASN A 420 -35.10 -35.31 -56.94
C ASN A 420 -35.57 -36.75 -57.17
N LYS A 421 -36.00 -37.03 -58.40
CA LYS A 421 -36.33 -38.38 -58.87
C LYS A 421 -35.09 -39.03 -59.47
N ILE A 422 -34.92 -40.34 -59.27
CA ILE A 422 -33.93 -41.13 -60.00
C ILE A 422 -34.44 -41.31 -61.44
N GLU A 423 -33.77 -40.72 -62.43
CA GLU A 423 -34.04 -41.03 -63.85
C GLU A 423 -33.73 -42.52 -64.09
N LYS A 424 -34.69 -43.25 -64.67
CA LYS A 424 -34.48 -44.62 -65.13
C LYS A 424 -33.77 -44.66 -66.47
#